data_AF-A0A0H4X0P8-F1
#
_entry.id   AF-A0A0H4X0P8-F1
#
_cell.length_a   1.000
_cell.length_b   1.000
_cell.length_c   1.000
_cell.angle_alpha   90.00
_cell.angle_beta   90.00
_cell.angle_gamma   90.00
#
_symmetry.space_group_name_H-M   'P 1'
#
loop_
_entity.id
_entity.type
_entity.pdbx_description
1 polymer ?
#
loop_
_entity_poly.entity_id
_entity_poly.type
_entity_poly.pdbx_seq_one_letter_code
_entity_poly.pdbx_strand_id
1 'polypeptide(L)'
;MNQVLQEATNSRDPSVLVNFLRDNPDPAMQAALMDNLFAFGPVAGQILDKAGRLSAADQQVLSSALDTAFRSGAVTVEELTAGVGSHGRGSWGGETHEGLAKIVAGTGNPELITAYAQREMQIMSDGNTPDPARSVAVATALAGLPPEQLQDFLKNNPDGIGKVLGNLNNPIISGGTGALGGLLDAASAIKPPTQESLKLFLDSIQQVGTNPESRAAAARFFMEHSDAILSGASDLSGSVGSASAGRLSEFFTRTLFTEPPFEGQDALRSFVNTKLGDMRAALETQANANPPSQETQRLARSMGSLLGAIEGGFLLSVEELKKNNEAAAGLAGLIFKLKDVIPTSSIPGLGQLQNLTLGQIEKWVTDAVQRDPDKARDAIPFHRLFGEQITNPTLRSIYDAARLTSLEDRRLGLSN
;
A
#
# COMPACT_ATOMS: atom_id res chain seq x y z
N MET A 1 -42.94 5.30 -4.41
CA MET A 1 -41.72 6.06 -4.10
C MET A 1 -41.70 6.57 -2.66
N ASN A 2 -42.63 7.44 -2.23
CA ASN A 2 -42.64 7.98 -0.85
C ASN A 2 -42.66 6.91 0.27
N GLN A 3 -43.37 5.79 0.08
CA GLN A 3 -43.38 4.69 1.06
C GLN A 3 -42.01 3.97 1.18
N VAL A 4 -41.31 3.78 0.06
CA VAL A 4 -39.98 3.12 0.01
C VAL A 4 -38.94 3.97 0.73
N LEU A 5 -38.94 5.28 0.49
CA LEU A 5 -38.01 6.21 1.14
C LEU A 5 -38.33 6.37 2.63
N GLN A 6 -39.61 6.42 3.00
CA GLN A 6 -40.02 6.41 4.41
C GLN A 6 -39.60 5.13 5.11
N GLU A 7 -39.78 3.97 4.47
CA GLU A 7 -39.37 2.68 5.03
C GLU A 7 -37.85 2.62 5.20
N ALA A 8 -37.06 2.94 4.16
CA ALA A 8 -35.60 2.97 4.23
C ALA A 8 -35.09 3.97 5.29
N THR A 9 -35.75 5.11 5.46
CA THR A 9 -35.40 6.11 6.49
C THR A 9 -35.74 5.62 7.89
N ASN A 10 -36.93 5.03 8.09
CA ASN A 10 -37.40 4.55 9.39
C ASN A 10 -36.62 3.31 9.85
N SER A 11 -36.34 2.38 8.94
CA SER A 11 -35.59 1.15 9.22
C SER A 11 -34.07 1.36 9.21
N ARG A 12 -33.59 2.45 8.58
CA ARG A 12 -32.17 2.70 8.27
C ARG A 12 -31.54 1.53 7.51
N ASP A 13 -32.32 0.87 6.65
CA ASP A 13 -31.91 -0.30 5.88
C ASP A 13 -31.90 0.00 4.37
N PRO A 14 -30.71 0.10 3.73
CA PRO A 14 -30.60 0.35 2.31
C PRO A 14 -31.04 -0.84 1.43
N SER A 15 -31.26 -2.04 2.00
CA SER A 15 -31.77 -3.21 1.25
C SER A 15 -33.13 -2.94 0.60
N VAL A 16 -33.95 -2.09 1.24
CA VAL A 16 -35.27 -1.70 0.72
C VAL A 16 -35.12 -0.92 -0.60
N LEU A 17 -34.10 -0.06 -0.71
CA LEU A 17 -33.78 0.66 -1.94
C LEU A 17 -33.33 -0.31 -3.04
N VAL A 18 -32.48 -1.28 -2.71
CA VAL A 18 -31.98 -2.29 -3.65
C VAL A 18 -33.11 -3.14 -4.21
N ASN A 19 -34.01 -3.63 -3.35
CA ASN A 19 -35.15 -4.43 -3.78
C ASN A 19 -36.04 -3.64 -4.74
N PHE A 20 -36.34 -2.37 -4.41
CA PHE A 20 -37.09 -1.51 -5.32
C PHE A 20 -36.40 -1.32 -6.67
N LEU A 21 -35.08 -1.07 -6.69
CA LEU A 21 -34.31 -0.89 -7.93
C LEU A 21 -34.28 -2.15 -8.81
N ARG A 22 -34.28 -3.34 -8.20
CA ARG A 22 -34.36 -4.63 -8.91
C ARG A 22 -35.74 -4.86 -9.52
N ASP A 23 -36.79 -4.55 -8.76
CA ASP A 23 -38.17 -4.70 -9.21
C ASP A 23 -38.56 -3.64 -10.25
N ASN A 24 -37.79 -2.55 -10.35
CA ASN A 24 -38.04 -1.42 -11.25
C ASN A 24 -36.75 -1.08 -12.04
N PRO A 25 -36.40 -1.88 -13.06
CA PRO A 25 -35.16 -1.72 -13.83
C PRO A 25 -35.18 -0.52 -14.79
N ASP A 26 -36.31 0.19 -14.92
CA ASP A 26 -36.43 1.38 -15.78
C ASP A 26 -35.51 2.52 -15.31
N PRO A 27 -34.54 2.97 -16.12
CA PRO A 27 -33.60 4.02 -15.74
C PRO A 27 -34.27 5.31 -15.24
N ALA A 28 -35.43 5.68 -15.79
CA ALA A 28 -36.15 6.87 -15.36
C ALA A 28 -36.71 6.72 -13.92
N MET A 29 -37.21 5.53 -13.59
CA MET A 29 -37.67 5.22 -12.22
C MET A 29 -36.52 5.13 -11.23
N GLN A 30 -35.37 4.61 -11.65
CA GLN A 30 -34.16 4.57 -10.81
C GLN A 30 -33.62 5.99 -10.54
N ALA A 31 -33.55 6.82 -11.57
CA ALA A 31 -33.16 8.22 -11.45
C ALA A 31 -34.11 9.00 -10.54
N ALA A 32 -35.42 8.81 -10.71
CA ALA A 32 -36.42 9.45 -9.86
C ALA A 32 -36.32 8.98 -8.38
N LEU A 33 -36.01 7.71 -8.13
CA LEU A 33 -35.77 7.24 -6.76
C LEU A 33 -34.58 7.96 -6.12
N MET A 34 -33.47 8.07 -6.85
CA MET A 34 -32.25 8.72 -6.36
C MET A 34 -32.44 10.22 -6.15
N ASP A 35 -33.07 10.93 -7.08
CA ASP A 35 -33.48 12.33 -6.93
C ASP A 35 -34.25 12.54 -5.61
N ASN A 36 -35.31 11.76 -5.42
CA ASN A 36 -36.11 11.85 -4.20
C ASN A 36 -35.34 11.45 -2.94
N LEU A 37 -34.37 10.54 -3.02
CA LEU A 37 -33.51 10.19 -1.90
C LEU A 37 -32.59 11.36 -1.53
N PHE A 38 -31.89 11.95 -2.51
CA PHE A 38 -30.94 13.05 -2.29
C PHE A 38 -31.63 14.37 -1.93
N ALA A 39 -32.92 14.55 -2.22
CA ALA A 39 -33.75 15.63 -1.68
C ALA A 39 -33.81 15.63 -0.13
N PHE A 40 -33.51 14.51 0.54
CA PHE A 40 -33.39 14.45 2.01
C PHE A 40 -32.00 14.87 2.54
N GLY A 41 -31.09 15.33 1.68
CA GLY A 41 -29.78 15.86 2.06
C GLY A 41 -28.98 14.86 2.91
N PRO A 42 -28.49 15.24 4.11
CA PRO A 42 -27.66 14.36 4.94
C PRO A 42 -28.29 13.01 5.33
N VAL A 43 -29.62 12.90 5.34
CA VAL A 43 -30.31 11.63 5.62
C VAL A 43 -30.07 10.62 4.50
N ALA A 44 -29.98 11.08 3.25
CA ALA A 44 -29.62 10.25 2.11
C ALA A 44 -28.27 9.58 2.32
N GLY A 45 -27.27 10.39 2.69
CA GLY A 45 -25.93 9.90 3.00
C GLY A 45 -25.93 8.89 4.13
N GLN A 46 -26.65 9.15 5.23
CA GLN A 46 -26.74 8.23 6.37
C GLN A 46 -27.36 6.86 6.02
N ILE A 47 -28.34 6.83 5.12
CA ILE A 47 -28.94 5.57 4.64
C ILE A 47 -27.95 4.81 3.77
N LEU A 48 -27.35 5.49 2.79
CA LEU A 48 -26.36 4.89 1.88
C LEU A 48 -25.09 4.47 2.61
N ASP A 49 -24.76 5.10 3.73
CA ASP A 49 -23.64 4.71 4.57
C ASP A 49 -23.80 3.31 5.19
N LYS A 50 -25.06 2.90 5.42
CA LYS A 50 -25.36 1.53 5.86
C LYS A 50 -25.23 0.50 4.75
N ALA A 51 -25.01 0.92 3.50
CA ALA A 51 -24.82 0.00 2.37
C ALA A 51 -23.52 -0.81 2.49
N GLY A 52 -22.59 -0.40 3.35
CA GLY A 52 -21.40 -1.20 3.68
C GLY A 52 -21.70 -2.60 4.25
N ARG A 53 -22.93 -2.85 4.73
CA ARG A 53 -23.40 -4.17 5.19
C ARG A 53 -23.99 -5.05 4.09
N LEU A 54 -24.25 -4.49 2.91
CA LEU A 54 -24.83 -5.20 1.78
C LEU A 54 -23.77 -6.00 1.01
N SER A 55 -24.22 -6.93 0.19
CA SER A 55 -23.31 -7.66 -0.71
C SER A 55 -22.73 -6.73 -1.79
N ALA A 56 -21.60 -7.10 -2.38
CA ALA A 56 -21.00 -6.34 -3.49
C ALA A 56 -21.97 -6.17 -4.68
N ALA A 57 -22.80 -7.19 -4.95
CA ALA A 57 -23.82 -7.12 -6.00
C ALA A 57 -24.92 -6.10 -5.70
N ASP A 58 -25.34 -5.99 -4.44
CA ASP A 58 -26.33 -4.99 -4.00
C ASP A 58 -25.73 -3.58 -4.03
N GLN A 59 -24.48 -3.43 -3.61
CA GLN A 59 -23.75 -2.15 -3.72
C GLN A 59 -23.66 -1.70 -5.19
N GLN A 60 -23.36 -2.61 -6.11
CA GLN A 60 -23.31 -2.29 -7.54
C GLN A 60 -24.67 -1.82 -8.10
N VAL A 61 -25.79 -2.35 -7.61
CA VAL A 61 -27.13 -1.88 -7.99
C VAL A 61 -27.32 -0.41 -7.57
N LEU A 62 -26.95 -0.06 -6.33
CA LEU A 62 -27.01 1.32 -5.84
C LEU A 62 -26.06 2.24 -6.62
N SER A 63 -24.83 1.80 -6.89
CA SER A 63 -23.86 2.55 -7.70
C SER A 63 -24.38 2.84 -9.11
N SER A 64 -24.96 1.83 -9.77
CA SER A 64 -25.48 1.98 -11.14
C SER A 64 -26.67 2.93 -11.20
N ALA A 65 -27.54 2.86 -10.19
CA ALA A 65 -28.67 3.78 -10.07
C ALA A 65 -28.22 5.23 -9.80
N LEU A 66 -27.19 5.43 -8.97
CA LEU A 66 -26.61 6.75 -8.71
C LEU A 66 -25.96 7.34 -9.98
N ASP A 67 -25.15 6.57 -10.72
CA ASP A 67 -24.56 7.02 -11.99
C ASP A 67 -25.65 7.35 -13.02
N THR A 68 -26.70 6.53 -13.11
CA THR A 68 -27.84 6.78 -13.99
C THR A 68 -28.54 8.10 -13.64
N ALA A 69 -28.82 8.33 -12.35
CA ALA A 69 -29.46 9.56 -11.88
C ALA A 69 -28.60 10.80 -12.16
N PHE A 70 -27.28 10.68 -11.95
CA PHE A 70 -26.35 11.76 -12.24
C PHE A 70 -26.31 12.09 -13.75
N ARG A 71 -26.16 11.08 -14.61
CA ARG A 71 -26.13 11.27 -16.07
C ARG A 71 -27.43 11.84 -16.64
N SER A 72 -28.57 11.58 -15.99
CA SER A 72 -29.85 12.18 -16.37
C SER A 72 -30.05 13.60 -15.83
N GLY A 73 -29.15 14.11 -14.98
CA GLY A 73 -29.29 15.38 -14.29
C GLY A 73 -30.33 15.37 -13.16
N ALA A 74 -30.72 14.17 -12.70
CA ALA A 74 -31.69 13.99 -11.61
C ALA A 74 -31.03 14.07 -10.22
N VAL A 75 -29.72 13.83 -10.14
CA VAL A 75 -28.90 14.13 -8.96
C VAL A 75 -27.72 14.99 -9.41
N THR A 76 -27.48 16.10 -8.73
CA THR A 76 -26.31 16.97 -9.01
C THR A 76 -25.15 16.69 -8.06
N VAL A 77 -23.98 17.24 -8.38
CA VAL A 77 -22.81 17.21 -7.49
C VAL A 77 -23.11 17.94 -6.18
N GLU A 78 -23.84 19.04 -6.22
CA GLU A 78 -24.23 19.81 -5.04
C GLU A 78 -25.13 18.97 -4.11
N GLU A 79 -26.04 18.19 -4.66
CA GLU A 79 -26.93 17.31 -3.89
C GLU A 79 -26.16 16.13 -3.27
N LEU A 80 -25.23 15.52 -4.02
CA LEU A 80 -24.33 14.50 -3.48
C LEU A 80 -23.49 15.06 -2.32
N THR A 81 -22.87 16.22 -2.52
CA THR A 81 -22.02 16.85 -1.51
C THR A 81 -22.79 17.35 -0.29
N ALA A 82 -24.06 17.75 -0.46
CA ALA A 82 -24.99 18.02 0.64
C ALA A 82 -25.40 16.74 1.40
N GLY A 83 -25.42 15.59 0.71
CA GLY A 83 -25.60 14.26 1.30
C GLY A 83 -24.45 13.85 2.23
N VAL A 84 -23.24 14.40 2.04
CA VAL A 84 -22.11 14.19 2.93
C VAL A 84 -22.32 14.96 4.24
N GLY A 85 -22.81 14.25 5.26
CA GLY A 85 -23.12 14.83 6.56
C GLY A 85 -21.92 15.56 7.19
N SER A 86 -22.14 16.79 7.63
CA SER A 86 -21.16 17.61 8.36
C SER A 86 -21.07 17.27 9.86
N HIS A 87 -22.02 16.47 10.37
CA HIS A 87 -22.11 16.06 11.76
C HIS A 87 -21.66 14.60 11.90
N GLY A 88 -20.89 14.33 12.94
CA GLY A 88 -20.09 13.12 13.08
C GLY A 88 -18.65 13.42 12.70
N ARG A 89 -17.77 13.52 13.72
CA ARG A 89 -16.34 13.80 13.53
C ARG A 89 -15.54 12.52 13.24
N GLY A 90 -16.22 11.40 12.99
CA GLY A 90 -15.60 10.07 12.87
C GLY A 90 -14.82 9.64 14.12
N SER A 91 -14.87 10.42 15.21
CA SER A 91 -14.11 10.22 16.44
C SER A 91 -14.80 9.25 17.39
N TRP A 92 -16.05 8.88 17.09
CA TRP A 92 -16.83 7.89 17.84
C TRP A 92 -16.89 6.62 17.01
N GLY A 93 -16.44 5.50 17.60
CA GLY A 93 -16.56 4.19 16.97
C GLY A 93 -18.01 3.90 16.60
N GLY A 94 -18.29 3.74 15.29
CA GLY A 94 -19.62 3.42 14.75
C GLY A 94 -20.15 4.33 13.63
N GLU A 95 -19.53 5.47 13.36
CA GLU A 95 -19.80 6.30 12.17
C GLU A 95 -18.95 5.80 10.99
N THR A 96 -19.57 5.34 9.89
CA THR A 96 -18.89 4.51 8.89
C THR A 96 -18.99 5.04 7.46
N HIS A 97 -18.46 6.24 7.19
CA HIS A 97 -18.48 6.95 5.88
C HIS A 97 -18.09 6.10 4.64
N GLU A 98 -17.43 4.97 4.85
CA GLU A 98 -17.01 4.03 3.81
C GLU A 98 -18.17 3.44 2.99
N GLY A 99 -19.38 3.30 3.56
CA GLY A 99 -20.51 2.71 2.85
C GLY A 99 -20.92 3.54 1.64
N LEU A 100 -21.11 4.85 1.84
CA LEU A 100 -21.38 5.79 0.76
C LEU A 100 -20.18 5.90 -0.19
N ALA A 101 -18.95 5.90 0.32
CA ALA A 101 -17.75 5.91 -0.51
C ALA A 101 -17.68 4.71 -1.48
N LYS A 102 -18.09 3.50 -1.05
CA LYS A 102 -18.19 2.32 -1.92
C LYS A 102 -19.22 2.50 -3.03
N ILE A 103 -20.38 3.08 -2.71
CA ILE A 103 -21.42 3.37 -3.70
C ILE A 103 -20.90 4.38 -4.73
N VAL A 104 -20.27 5.47 -4.28
CA VAL A 104 -19.69 6.50 -5.15
C VAL A 104 -18.54 5.94 -6.00
N ALA A 105 -17.61 5.19 -5.42
CA ALA A 105 -16.52 4.53 -6.15
C ALA A 105 -17.06 3.60 -7.24
N GLY A 106 -18.08 2.81 -6.92
CA GLY A 106 -18.71 1.86 -7.86
C GLY A 106 -19.43 2.51 -9.04
N THR A 107 -19.67 3.83 -9.02
CA THR A 107 -20.17 4.56 -10.20
C THR A 107 -19.13 4.61 -11.33
N GLY A 108 -17.83 4.55 -10.99
CA GLY A 108 -16.74 4.81 -11.92
C GLY A 108 -16.75 6.23 -12.53
N ASN A 109 -17.58 7.13 -12.00
CA ASN A 109 -17.78 8.47 -12.53
C ASN A 109 -16.79 9.45 -11.85
N PRO A 110 -15.79 9.99 -12.59
CA PRO A 110 -14.73 10.79 -11.98
C PRO A 110 -15.22 12.05 -11.28
N GLU A 111 -16.31 12.66 -11.77
CA GLU A 111 -16.87 13.88 -11.22
C GLU A 111 -17.52 13.64 -9.85
N LEU A 112 -18.36 12.61 -9.74
CA LEU A 112 -18.97 12.20 -8.47
C LEU A 112 -17.92 11.81 -7.43
N ILE A 113 -16.93 11.00 -7.85
CA ILE A 113 -15.88 10.52 -6.96
C ILE A 113 -15.02 11.68 -6.46
N THR A 114 -14.60 12.58 -7.36
CA THR A 114 -13.77 13.74 -7.02
C THR A 114 -14.52 14.67 -6.07
N ALA A 115 -15.78 14.99 -6.36
CA ALA A 115 -16.56 15.88 -5.53
C ALA A 115 -16.81 15.30 -4.12
N TYR A 116 -17.12 14.01 -4.04
CA TYR A 116 -17.27 13.31 -2.76
C TYR A 116 -15.97 13.34 -1.95
N ALA A 117 -14.84 12.94 -2.56
CA ALA A 117 -13.54 12.93 -1.89
C ALA A 117 -13.12 14.34 -1.41
N GLN A 118 -13.29 15.36 -2.26
CA GLN A 118 -13.00 16.75 -1.89
C GLN A 118 -13.87 17.24 -0.73
N ARG A 119 -15.15 16.87 -0.72
CA ARG A 119 -16.07 17.25 0.36
C ARG A 119 -15.67 16.62 1.68
N GLU A 120 -15.36 15.31 1.69
CA GLU A 120 -14.87 14.61 2.89
C GLU A 120 -13.55 15.21 3.39
N MET A 121 -12.61 15.53 2.48
CA MET A 121 -11.33 16.18 2.81
C MET A 121 -11.50 17.61 3.35
N GLN A 122 -12.47 18.37 2.83
CA GLN A 122 -12.80 19.70 3.32
C GLN A 122 -13.30 19.63 4.77
N ILE A 123 -14.27 18.76 5.05
CA ILE A 123 -14.82 18.59 6.41
C ILE A 123 -13.73 18.11 7.38
N MET A 124 -12.90 17.15 6.95
CA MET A 124 -11.74 16.71 7.72
C MET A 124 -10.76 17.85 8.02
N SER A 125 -10.58 18.80 7.09
CA SER A 125 -9.67 19.93 7.25
C SER A 125 -10.22 21.07 8.11
N ASP A 126 -11.55 21.22 8.20
CA ASP A 126 -12.20 22.19 9.07
C ASP A 126 -12.11 21.81 10.55
N GLY A 127 -11.79 20.54 10.85
CA GLY A 127 -11.57 20.03 12.20
C GLY A 127 -10.10 20.04 12.61
N ASN A 128 -9.80 20.43 13.86
CA ASN A 128 -8.47 20.28 14.47
C ASN A 128 -8.24 18.87 15.05
N THR A 129 -9.14 17.91 14.82
CA THR A 129 -9.08 16.56 15.39
C THR A 129 -8.93 15.54 14.26
N PRO A 130 -8.10 14.49 14.43
CA PRO A 130 -8.03 13.39 13.48
C PRO A 130 -9.43 12.81 13.20
N ASP A 131 -9.74 12.58 11.91
CA ASP A 131 -11.00 11.97 11.47
C ASP A 131 -10.69 10.71 10.61
N PRO A 132 -10.48 9.56 11.26
CA PRO A 132 -10.10 8.34 10.57
C PRO A 132 -11.19 7.81 9.64
N ALA A 133 -12.48 7.96 10.01
CA ALA A 133 -13.60 7.45 9.21
C ALA A 133 -13.67 8.15 7.84
N ARG A 134 -13.44 9.47 7.82
CA ARG A 134 -13.40 10.22 6.56
C ARG A 134 -12.16 9.90 5.74
N SER A 135 -11.00 9.69 6.37
CA SER A 135 -9.81 9.23 5.63
C SER A 135 -10.05 7.89 4.92
N VAL A 136 -10.72 6.94 5.58
CA VAL A 136 -11.14 5.68 4.98
C VAL A 136 -12.07 5.93 3.80
N ALA A 137 -13.08 6.78 3.97
CA ALA A 137 -14.03 7.10 2.91
C ALA A 137 -13.36 7.75 1.69
N VAL A 138 -12.43 8.68 1.91
CA VAL A 138 -11.65 9.32 0.85
C VAL A 138 -10.81 8.27 0.12
N ALA A 139 -10.05 7.45 0.83
CA ALA A 139 -9.22 6.40 0.21
C ALA A 139 -10.06 5.40 -0.60
N THR A 140 -11.20 4.97 -0.07
CA THR A 140 -12.15 4.07 -0.75
C THR A 140 -12.74 4.72 -2.00
N ALA A 141 -13.16 5.99 -1.94
CA ALA A 141 -13.71 6.70 -3.10
C ALA A 141 -12.66 6.84 -4.20
N LEU A 142 -11.45 7.31 -3.84
CA LEU A 142 -10.34 7.52 -4.78
C LEU A 142 -9.89 6.23 -5.48
N ALA A 143 -10.04 5.07 -4.84
CA ALA A 143 -9.76 3.78 -5.47
C ALA A 143 -10.66 3.48 -6.69
N GLY A 144 -11.81 4.16 -6.83
CA GLY A 144 -12.69 4.06 -7.98
C GLY A 144 -12.34 4.98 -9.15
N LEU A 145 -11.36 5.88 -9.01
CA LEU A 145 -10.98 6.79 -10.10
C LEU A 145 -10.23 6.07 -11.22
N PRO A 146 -10.46 6.42 -12.49
CA PRO A 146 -9.57 6.04 -13.58
C PRO A 146 -8.14 6.54 -13.34
N PRO A 147 -7.08 5.84 -13.81
CA PRO A 147 -5.70 6.18 -13.47
C PRO A 147 -5.28 7.62 -13.77
N GLU A 148 -5.68 8.17 -14.92
CA GLU A 148 -5.37 9.56 -15.29
C GLU A 148 -6.01 10.57 -14.33
N GLN A 149 -7.26 10.30 -13.92
CA GLN A 149 -8.00 11.17 -13.00
C GLN A 149 -7.49 11.04 -11.57
N LEU A 150 -7.11 9.83 -11.14
CA LEU A 150 -6.43 9.63 -9.86
C LEU A 150 -5.10 10.39 -9.83
N GLN A 151 -4.32 10.32 -10.92
CA GLN A 151 -3.07 11.05 -11.04
C GLN A 151 -3.28 12.57 -10.91
N ASP A 152 -4.24 13.12 -11.62
CA ASP A 152 -4.58 14.55 -11.54
C ASP A 152 -5.06 14.92 -10.12
N PHE A 153 -5.85 14.06 -9.48
CA PHE A 153 -6.29 14.27 -8.11
C PHE A 153 -5.11 14.33 -7.13
N LEU A 154 -4.20 13.35 -7.17
CA LEU A 154 -3.04 13.28 -6.28
C LEU A 154 -2.14 14.51 -6.45
N LYS A 155 -1.92 14.95 -7.70
CA LYS A 155 -1.13 16.13 -8.04
C LYS A 155 -1.74 17.42 -7.49
N ASN A 156 -3.07 17.54 -7.55
CA ASN A 156 -3.77 18.77 -7.16
C ASN A 156 -4.07 18.85 -5.66
N ASN A 157 -3.91 17.75 -4.90
CA ASN A 157 -4.29 17.67 -3.48
C ASN A 157 -3.21 17.09 -2.55
N PRO A 158 -1.93 17.47 -2.65
CA PRO A 158 -0.83 16.81 -1.93
C PRO A 158 -0.98 16.86 -0.40
N ASP A 159 -1.30 18.04 0.16
CA ASP A 159 -1.45 18.20 1.62
C ASP A 159 -2.65 17.42 2.17
N GLY A 160 -3.72 17.40 1.40
CA GLY A 160 -4.93 16.67 1.75
C GLY A 160 -4.69 15.16 1.78
N ILE A 161 -3.96 14.61 0.80
CA ILE A 161 -3.56 13.20 0.79
C ILE A 161 -2.66 12.86 1.97
N GLY A 162 -1.72 13.76 2.33
CA GLY A 162 -0.90 13.59 3.53
C GLY A 162 -1.73 13.43 4.82
N LYS A 163 -2.77 14.27 4.98
CA LYS A 163 -3.73 14.14 6.10
C LYS A 163 -4.55 12.86 6.03
N VAL A 164 -4.99 12.47 4.83
CA VAL A 164 -5.74 11.22 4.62
C VAL A 164 -4.91 10.06 5.14
N LEU A 165 -3.69 9.89 4.63
CA LEU A 165 -2.77 8.84 5.04
C LEU A 165 -2.51 8.88 6.55
N GLY A 166 -2.25 10.06 7.13
CA GLY A 166 -1.96 10.20 8.56
C GLY A 166 -3.05 9.68 9.52
N ASN A 167 -4.31 9.59 9.08
CA ASN A 167 -5.39 9.02 9.90
C ASN A 167 -5.77 7.58 9.51
N LEU A 168 -5.30 7.08 8.35
CA LEU A 168 -5.51 5.67 7.98
C LEU A 168 -4.73 4.80 8.97
N ASN A 169 -5.38 3.79 9.56
CA ASN A 169 -4.90 2.94 10.68
C ASN A 169 -4.97 3.50 12.10
N ASN A 170 -5.75 4.55 12.34
CA ASN A 170 -6.09 4.87 13.72
C ASN A 170 -6.82 3.68 14.38
N PRO A 171 -6.35 3.14 15.54
CA PRO A 171 -6.94 1.99 16.21
C PRO A 171 -8.42 2.14 16.59
N ILE A 172 -8.93 3.38 16.60
CA ILE A 172 -10.33 3.71 16.86
C ILE A 172 -11.25 3.14 15.76
N ILE A 173 -10.75 2.96 14.53
CA ILE A 173 -11.46 2.18 13.51
C ILE A 173 -11.17 0.70 13.75
N SER A 174 -12.11 0.00 14.38
CA SER A 174 -11.98 -1.44 14.62
C SER A 174 -11.82 -2.22 13.30
N GLY A 175 -10.71 -2.93 13.15
CA GLY A 175 -10.53 -3.97 12.13
C GLY A 175 -9.63 -3.63 10.94
N GLY A 176 -9.24 -2.38 10.72
CA GLY A 176 -8.43 -1.96 9.57
C GLY A 176 -9.15 -2.20 8.24
N THR A 177 -9.62 -1.14 7.61
CA THR A 177 -10.34 -1.26 6.33
C THR A 177 -9.40 -1.54 5.17
N GLY A 178 -9.84 -2.28 4.15
CA GLY A 178 -9.12 -2.46 2.88
C GLY A 178 -8.92 -1.20 2.03
N ALA A 179 -9.35 -0.03 2.51
CA ALA A 179 -9.32 1.24 1.81
C ALA A 179 -7.90 1.67 1.37
N LEU A 180 -6.90 1.54 2.25
CA LEU A 180 -5.51 1.82 1.86
C LEU A 180 -5.03 0.84 0.79
N GLY A 181 -5.35 -0.45 0.94
CA GLY A 181 -5.02 -1.46 -0.06
C GLY A 181 -5.62 -1.14 -1.43
N GLY A 182 -6.91 -0.79 -1.47
CA GLY A 182 -7.60 -0.38 -2.69
C GLY A 182 -6.99 0.87 -3.33
N LEU A 183 -6.65 1.88 -2.53
CA LEU A 183 -5.99 3.09 -3.03
C LEU A 183 -4.59 2.80 -3.60
N LEU A 184 -3.81 1.93 -2.95
CA LEU A 184 -2.50 1.51 -3.44
C LEU A 184 -2.61 0.70 -4.74
N ASP A 185 -3.57 -0.22 -4.83
CA ASP A 185 -3.83 -0.97 -6.07
C ASP A 185 -4.24 -0.02 -7.20
N ALA A 186 -5.13 0.95 -6.95
CA ALA A 186 -5.51 1.96 -7.94
C ALA A 186 -4.33 2.83 -8.37
N ALA A 187 -3.48 3.28 -7.44
CA ALA A 187 -2.28 4.05 -7.74
C ALA A 187 -1.24 3.22 -8.52
N SER A 188 -1.18 1.90 -8.29
CA SER A 188 -0.31 1.00 -9.04
C SER A 188 -0.73 0.84 -10.51
N ALA A 189 -2.00 1.13 -10.84
CA ALA A 189 -2.52 1.08 -12.20
C ALA A 189 -2.12 2.31 -13.05
N ILE A 190 -1.52 3.35 -12.45
CA ILE A 190 -0.99 4.51 -13.16
C ILE A 190 0.28 4.12 -13.92
N LYS A 191 0.23 4.16 -15.26
CA LYS A 191 1.33 3.74 -16.14
C LYS A 191 1.67 4.84 -17.16
N PRO A 192 2.93 5.33 -17.21
CA PRO A 192 4.03 5.02 -16.29
C PRO A 192 3.75 5.54 -14.86
N PRO A 193 4.41 4.98 -13.82
CA PRO A 193 4.29 5.53 -12.47
C PRO A 193 4.80 6.98 -12.44
N THR A 194 4.21 7.79 -11.58
CA THR A 194 4.46 9.23 -11.47
C THR A 194 5.10 9.55 -10.12
N GLN A 195 5.60 10.78 -9.95
CA GLN A 195 6.16 11.18 -8.65
C GLN A 195 5.10 11.12 -7.55
N GLU A 196 3.86 11.48 -7.87
CA GLU A 196 2.73 11.48 -6.95
C GLU A 196 2.34 10.06 -6.52
N SER A 197 2.28 9.09 -7.44
CA SER A 197 1.94 7.71 -7.08
C SER A 197 3.06 7.03 -6.29
N LEU A 198 4.32 7.31 -6.63
CA LEU A 198 5.49 6.84 -5.87
C LEU A 198 5.53 7.47 -4.46
N LYS A 199 5.21 8.76 -4.34
CA LYS A 199 5.13 9.46 -3.05
C LYS A 199 4.00 8.89 -2.19
N LEU A 200 2.83 8.66 -2.75
CA LEU A 200 1.71 8.01 -2.07
C LEU A 200 2.14 6.64 -1.50
N PHE A 201 2.79 5.80 -2.31
CA PHE A 201 3.33 4.53 -1.85
C PHE A 201 4.29 4.73 -0.67
N LEU A 202 5.32 5.57 -0.83
CA LEU A 202 6.34 5.78 0.21
C LEU A 202 5.77 6.37 1.51
N ASP A 203 4.84 7.31 1.41
CA ASP A 203 4.19 7.93 2.58
C ASP A 203 3.21 6.97 3.27
N SER A 204 2.67 5.98 2.54
CA SER A 204 1.73 5.00 3.09
C SER A 204 2.37 3.90 3.93
N ILE A 205 3.68 3.66 3.81
CA ILE A 205 4.35 2.48 4.40
C ILE A 205 4.11 2.38 5.91
N GLN A 206 4.15 3.49 6.62
CA GLN A 206 3.87 3.56 8.07
C GLN A 206 2.45 3.12 8.41
N GLN A 207 1.54 3.38 7.48
CA GLN A 207 0.11 3.07 7.56
C GLN A 207 -0.22 1.72 6.91
N VAL A 208 0.77 0.89 6.54
CA VAL A 208 0.48 -0.49 6.14
C VAL A 208 0.11 -1.35 7.35
N GLY A 209 0.69 -1.06 8.52
CA GLY A 209 0.27 -1.69 9.78
C GLY A 209 0.38 -3.22 9.78
N THR A 210 -0.62 -3.86 10.39
CA THR A 210 -0.83 -5.31 10.41
C THR A 210 -1.99 -5.75 9.50
N ASN A 211 -2.56 -4.83 8.71
CA ASN A 211 -3.66 -5.16 7.81
C ASN A 211 -3.14 -5.98 6.60
N PRO A 212 -3.64 -7.22 6.37
CA PRO A 212 -3.15 -8.07 5.29
C PRO A 212 -3.38 -7.52 3.89
N GLU A 213 -4.51 -6.82 3.67
CA GLU A 213 -4.89 -6.27 2.35
C GLU A 213 -3.96 -5.12 1.95
N SER A 214 -3.69 -4.19 2.87
CA SER A 214 -2.71 -3.10 2.69
C SER A 214 -1.30 -3.64 2.44
N ARG A 215 -0.90 -4.70 3.14
CA ARG A 215 0.40 -5.37 2.91
C ARG A 215 0.48 -5.99 1.52
N ALA A 216 -0.58 -6.67 1.10
CA ALA A 216 -0.66 -7.28 -0.23
C ALA A 216 -0.60 -6.24 -1.35
N ALA A 217 -1.35 -5.14 -1.21
CA ALA A 217 -1.34 -4.05 -2.18
C ALA A 217 0.02 -3.33 -2.23
N ALA A 218 0.63 -3.05 -1.08
CA ALA A 218 1.99 -2.47 -1.02
C ALA A 218 3.02 -3.39 -1.68
N ALA A 219 2.93 -4.70 -1.47
CA ALA A 219 3.78 -5.68 -2.14
C ALA A 219 3.60 -5.69 -3.66
N ARG A 220 2.34 -5.69 -4.14
CA ARG A 220 2.04 -5.58 -5.58
C ARG A 220 2.56 -4.29 -6.19
N PHE A 221 2.35 -3.16 -5.53
CA PHE A 221 2.87 -1.86 -5.98
C PHE A 221 4.39 -1.91 -6.13
N PHE A 222 5.11 -2.44 -5.12
CA PHE A 222 6.55 -2.56 -5.18
C PHE A 222 7.02 -3.47 -6.32
N MET A 223 6.38 -4.63 -6.51
CA MET A 223 6.74 -5.56 -7.58
C MET A 223 6.54 -4.95 -8.98
N GLU A 224 5.44 -4.21 -9.19
CA GLU A 224 5.15 -3.57 -10.48
C GLU A 224 6.11 -2.40 -10.76
N HIS A 225 6.47 -1.62 -9.74
CA HIS A 225 7.15 -0.32 -9.91
C HIS A 225 8.56 -0.24 -9.30
N SER A 226 9.19 -1.36 -8.97
CA SER A 226 10.47 -1.39 -8.24
C SER A 226 11.57 -0.49 -8.84
N ASP A 227 11.73 -0.47 -10.17
CA ASP A 227 12.73 0.38 -10.83
C ASP A 227 12.44 1.87 -10.67
N ALA A 228 11.17 2.26 -10.81
CA ALA A 228 10.74 3.63 -10.62
C ALA A 228 10.83 4.04 -9.15
N ILE A 229 10.55 3.13 -8.21
CA ILE A 229 10.72 3.35 -6.77
C ILE A 229 12.18 3.58 -6.44
N LEU A 230 13.09 2.70 -6.89
CA LEU A 230 14.52 2.83 -6.63
C LEU A 230 15.09 4.10 -7.25
N SER A 231 14.70 4.42 -8.49
CA SER A 231 15.13 5.64 -9.17
C SER A 231 14.57 6.90 -8.51
N GLY A 232 13.29 6.91 -8.13
CA GLY A 232 12.63 8.05 -7.49
C GLY A 232 13.05 8.27 -6.04
N ALA A 233 13.48 7.20 -5.37
CA ALA A 233 14.06 7.25 -4.03
C ALA A 233 15.54 7.64 -4.02
N SER A 234 16.19 7.70 -5.19
CA SER A 234 17.62 8.00 -5.30
C SER A 234 17.90 9.50 -5.15
N ASP A 235 18.99 9.83 -4.48
CA ASP A 235 19.55 11.17 -4.40
C ASP A 235 20.35 11.53 -5.68
N LEU A 236 20.96 12.72 -5.71
CA LEU A 236 21.78 13.17 -6.84
C LEU A 236 22.99 12.24 -7.13
N SER A 237 23.42 11.44 -6.14
CA SER A 237 24.48 10.46 -6.33
C SER A 237 23.95 9.18 -6.99
N GLY A 238 22.65 8.93 -6.98
CA GLY A 238 22.04 7.68 -7.45
C GLY A 238 21.94 6.59 -6.37
N SER A 239 22.21 6.94 -5.11
CA SER A 239 21.97 6.08 -3.94
C SER A 239 20.59 6.40 -3.38
N VAL A 240 19.89 5.42 -2.79
CA VAL A 240 18.64 5.73 -2.09
C VAL A 240 18.91 6.72 -0.96
N GLY A 241 18.21 7.85 -0.97
CA GLY A 241 18.34 8.88 0.06
C GLY A 241 17.89 8.36 1.43
N SER A 242 18.46 8.92 2.50
CA SER A 242 18.32 8.42 3.87
C SER A 242 16.87 8.21 4.34
N ALA A 243 15.99 9.19 4.11
CA ALA A 243 14.57 9.08 4.45
C ALA A 243 13.88 7.94 3.69
N SER A 244 14.20 7.76 2.42
CA SER A 244 13.64 6.70 1.57
C SER A 244 14.21 5.32 1.95
N ALA A 245 15.48 5.24 2.37
CA ALA A 245 16.08 4.02 2.89
C ALA A 245 15.39 3.54 4.17
N GLY A 246 15.07 4.48 5.07
CA GLY A 246 14.23 4.22 6.25
C GLY A 246 12.87 3.65 5.88
N ARG A 247 12.15 4.31 4.97
CA ARG A 247 10.82 3.86 4.51
C ARG A 247 10.87 2.49 3.84
N LEU A 248 11.83 2.23 2.96
CA LEU A 248 11.98 0.92 2.33
C LEU A 248 12.33 -0.18 3.36
N SER A 249 13.15 0.14 4.36
CA SER A 249 13.43 -0.79 5.46
C SER A 249 12.15 -1.15 6.20
N GLU A 250 11.34 -0.15 6.54
CA GLU A 250 10.04 -0.36 7.19
C GLU A 250 9.07 -1.17 6.32
N PHE A 251 9.03 -0.91 5.01
CA PHE A 251 8.26 -1.70 4.06
C PHE A 251 8.63 -3.18 4.16
N PHE A 252 9.92 -3.52 4.08
CA PHE A 252 10.37 -4.91 4.19
C PHE A 252 10.14 -5.49 5.58
N THR A 253 10.25 -4.70 6.66
CA THR A 253 9.83 -5.14 8.00
C THR A 253 8.37 -5.60 7.99
N ARG A 254 7.47 -4.78 7.45
CA ARG A 254 6.02 -5.02 7.43
C ARG A 254 5.61 -6.12 6.45
N THR A 255 6.34 -6.32 5.35
CA THR A 255 5.93 -7.27 4.30
C THR A 255 6.72 -8.59 4.29
N LEU A 256 7.96 -8.63 4.78
CA LEU A 256 8.79 -9.83 4.75
C LEU A 256 9.07 -10.44 6.12
N PHE A 257 9.13 -9.62 7.17
CA PHE A 257 9.71 -10.01 8.46
C PHE A 257 8.78 -9.90 9.66
N THR A 258 7.49 -9.62 9.46
CA THR A 258 6.49 -9.52 10.54
C THR A 258 5.16 -10.14 10.15
N GLU A 259 4.42 -10.62 11.16
CA GLU A 259 3.03 -11.09 11.03
C GLU A 259 2.00 -9.94 10.98
N PRO A 260 0.78 -10.22 10.49
CA PRO A 260 0.33 -11.48 9.87
C PRO A 260 0.84 -11.66 8.42
N PRO A 261 0.94 -12.91 7.92
CA PRO A 261 1.19 -13.17 6.51
C PRO A 261 0.01 -12.66 5.66
N PHE A 262 0.25 -12.49 4.36
CA PHE A 262 -0.73 -11.98 3.41
C PHE A 262 -0.59 -12.68 2.05
N GLU A 263 -1.64 -12.58 1.23
CA GLU A 263 -1.64 -13.12 -0.12
C GLU A 263 -0.58 -12.44 -1.00
N GLY A 264 0.30 -13.24 -1.61
CA GLY A 264 1.39 -12.74 -2.46
C GLY A 264 2.71 -12.50 -1.74
N GLN A 265 2.82 -12.76 -0.43
CA GLN A 265 4.08 -12.62 0.31
C GLN A 265 5.22 -13.48 -0.28
N ASP A 266 4.92 -14.72 -0.70
CA ASP A 266 5.91 -15.58 -1.35
C ASP A 266 6.30 -15.10 -2.75
N ALA A 267 5.37 -14.50 -3.48
CA ALA A 267 5.67 -13.87 -4.77
C ALA A 267 6.62 -12.68 -4.58
N LEU A 268 6.42 -11.86 -3.54
CA LEU A 268 7.33 -10.78 -3.18
C LEU A 268 8.74 -11.30 -2.86
N ARG A 269 8.87 -12.39 -2.10
CA ARG A 269 10.18 -13.02 -1.80
C ARG A 269 10.89 -13.46 -3.09
N SER A 270 10.18 -14.16 -3.98
CA SER A 270 10.70 -14.59 -5.27
C SER A 270 11.11 -13.40 -6.15
N PHE A 271 10.29 -12.34 -6.18
CA PHE A 271 10.57 -11.13 -6.93
C PHE A 271 11.86 -10.43 -6.46
N VAL A 272 11.99 -10.19 -5.15
CA VAL A 272 13.17 -9.54 -4.57
C VAL A 272 14.46 -10.28 -4.93
N ASN A 273 14.45 -11.60 -4.81
CA ASN A 273 15.61 -12.42 -5.15
C ASN A 273 15.95 -12.38 -6.65
N THR A 274 14.94 -12.48 -7.51
CA THR A 274 15.12 -12.37 -8.97
C THR A 274 15.70 -11.01 -9.32
N LYS A 275 15.14 -9.93 -8.76
CA LYS A 275 15.60 -8.56 -8.98
C LYS A 275 17.07 -8.38 -8.57
N LEU A 276 17.47 -8.83 -7.38
CA LEU A 276 18.86 -8.77 -6.93
C LEU A 276 19.79 -9.62 -7.82
N GLY A 277 19.31 -10.78 -8.28
CA GLY A 277 20.00 -11.64 -9.23
C GLY A 277 20.28 -10.95 -10.57
N ASP A 278 19.26 -10.31 -11.13
CA ASP A 278 19.32 -9.58 -12.40
C ASP A 278 20.25 -8.37 -12.30
N MET A 279 20.11 -7.58 -11.23
CA MET A 279 20.99 -6.43 -10.97
C MET A 279 22.45 -6.88 -10.89
N ARG A 280 22.74 -7.96 -10.14
CA ARG A 280 24.09 -8.53 -10.06
C ARG A 280 24.60 -8.97 -11.43
N ALA A 281 23.80 -9.73 -12.18
CA ALA A 281 24.20 -10.22 -13.50
C ALA A 281 24.52 -9.05 -14.46
N ALA A 282 23.76 -7.96 -14.38
CA ALA A 282 24.02 -6.74 -15.13
C ALA A 282 25.32 -6.04 -14.71
N LEU A 283 25.67 -6.00 -13.41
CA LEU A 283 26.98 -5.50 -12.96
C LEU A 283 28.15 -6.33 -13.52
N GLU A 284 27.99 -7.66 -13.60
CA GLU A 284 29.03 -8.56 -14.10
C GLU A 284 29.31 -8.41 -15.60
N THR A 285 28.41 -7.80 -16.37
CA THR A 285 28.71 -7.42 -17.76
C THR A 285 29.89 -6.45 -17.88
N GLN A 286 30.24 -5.76 -16.79
CA GLN A 286 31.36 -4.84 -16.70
C GLN A 286 32.44 -5.30 -15.71
N ALA A 287 32.55 -6.61 -15.46
CA ALA A 287 33.54 -7.20 -14.56
C ALA A 287 34.98 -6.68 -14.81
N ASN A 288 35.35 -6.49 -16.08
CA ASN A 288 36.69 -6.05 -16.50
C ASN A 288 36.77 -4.58 -16.96
N ALA A 289 35.68 -3.81 -16.84
CA ALA A 289 35.67 -2.42 -17.29
C ALA A 289 36.47 -1.50 -16.35
N ASN A 290 37.25 -0.58 -16.93
CA ASN A 290 38.02 0.40 -16.17
C ASN A 290 38.10 1.77 -16.92
N PRO A 291 37.35 2.79 -16.50
CA PRO A 291 36.32 2.76 -15.46
C PRO A 291 35.02 2.08 -15.94
N PRO A 292 34.22 1.49 -15.04
CA PRO A 292 32.84 1.10 -15.34
C PRO A 292 32.00 2.31 -15.75
N SER A 293 30.96 2.08 -16.56
CA SER A 293 30.03 3.11 -17.01
C SER A 293 29.27 3.76 -15.85
N GLN A 294 28.87 5.03 -16.01
CA GLN A 294 28.10 5.74 -14.98
C GLN A 294 26.76 5.04 -14.67
N GLU A 295 26.12 4.46 -15.69
CA GLU A 295 24.87 3.72 -15.51
C GLU A 295 25.06 2.48 -14.65
N THR A 296 26.11 1.69 -14.91
CA THR A 296 26.46 0.53 -14.07
C THR A 296 26.86 0.92 -12.65
N GLN A 297 27.53 2.05 -12.48
CA GLN A 297 27.81 2.60 -11.15
C GLN A 297 26.52 3.02 -10.41
N ARG A 298 25.53 3.60 -11.11
CA ARG A 298 24.20 3.87 -10.53
C ARG A 298 23.48 2.57 -10.17
N LEU A 299 23.51 1.56 -11.04
CA LEU A 299 22.95 0.25 -10.75
C LEU A 299 23.57 -0.40 -9.51
N ALA A 300 24.89 -0.28 -9.34
CA ALA A 300 25.60 -0.78 -8.15
C ALA A 300 25.11 -0.09 -6.87
N ARG A 301 24.89 1.24 -6.92
CA ARG A 301 24.29 1.99 -5.80
C ARG A 301 22.87 1.53 -5.52
N SER A 302 22.02 1.45 -6.53
CA SER A 302 20.63 1.02 -6.37
C SER A 302 20.54 -0.40 -5.79
N MET A 303 21.38 -1.33 -6.26
CA MET A 303 21.44 -2.70 -5.76
C MET A 303 21.92 -2.74 -4.30
N GLY A 304 22.95 -1.95 -3.97
CA GLY A 304 23.47 -1.80 -2.62
C GLY A 304 22.41 -1.28 -1.67
N SER A 305 21.76 -0.17 -2.02
CA SER A 305 20.68 0.42 -1.24
C SER A 305 19.49 -0.52 -1.07
N LEU A 306 19.05 -1.21 -2.12
CA LEU A 306 17.95 -2.18 -2.01
C LEU A 306 18.31 -3.29 -1.00
N LEU A 307 19.53 -3.85 -1.09
CA LEU A 307 19.94 -4.87 -0.14
C LEU A 307 20.07 -4.30 1.28
N GLY A 308 20.63 -3.10 1.43
CA GLY A 308 20.72 -2.42 2.72
C GLY A 308 19.36 -2.20 3.37
N ALA A 309 18.33 -1.85 2.59
CA ALA A 309 16.96 -1.71 3.08
C ALA A 309 16.33 -3.06 3.49
N ILE A 310 16.57 -4.15 2.74
CA ILE A 310 16.10 -5.50 3.13
C ILE A 310 16.73 -5.94 4.44
N GLU A 311 18.05 -5.79 4.57
CA GLU A 311 18.78 -6.07 5.80
C GLU A 311 18.31 -5.18 6.96
N GLY A 312 18.08 -3.90 6.67
CA GLY A 312 17.51 -2.94 7.62
C GLY A 312 16.15 -3.40 8.11
N GLY A 313 15.27 -3.85 7.22
CA GLY A 313 13.94 -4.33 7.58
C GLY A 313 13.96 -5.54 8.51
N PHE A 314 14.91 -6.47 8.29
CA PHE A 314 15.13 -7.60 9.19
C PHE A 314 15.62 -7.14 10.57
N LEU A 315 16.63 -6.26 10.61
CA LEU A 315 17.16 -5.74 11.88
C LEU A 315 16.10 -4.94 12.65
N LEU A 316 15.28 -4.12 11.99
CA LEU A 316 14.17 -3.43 12.66
C LEU A 316 13.19 -4.44 13.29
N SER A 317 12.89 -5.55 12.61
CA SER A 317 12.01 -6.59 13.15
C SER A 317 12.58 -7.23 14.42
N VAL A 318 13.89 -7.54 14.43
CA VAL A 318 14.57 -8.21 15.55
C VAL A 318 14.90 -7.23 16.69
N GLU A 319 15.61 -6.15 16.37
CA GLU A 319 16.20 -5.22 17.34
C GLU A 319 15.13 -4.31 17.96
N GLU A 320 14.21 -3.80 17.15
CA GLU A 320 13.26 -2.76 17.58
C GLU A 320 11.88 -3.34 17.91
N LEU A 321 11.35 -4.24 17.07
CA LEU A 321 10.02 -4.83 17.27
C LEU A 321 10.02 -6.11 18.12
N LYS A 322 11.19 -6.69 18.41
CA LYS A 322 11.37 -7.96 19.15
C LYS A 322 10.61 -9.14 18.53
N LYS A 323 10.47 -9.15 17.20
CA LYS A 323 9.76 -10.16 16.40
C LYS A 323 10.71 -11.23 15.87
N ASN A 324 11.46 -11.85 16.79
CA ASN A 324 12.58 -12.72 16.44
C ASN A 324 12.16 -13.95 15.61
N ASN A 325 11.03 -14.57 15.94
CA ASN A 325 10.56 -15.78 15.27
C ASN A 325 10.04 -15.43 13.86
N GLU A 326 9.24 -14.37 13.75
CA GLU A 326 8.70 -13.90 12.48
C GLU A 326 9.82 -13.44 11.54
N ALA A 327 10.81 -12.71 12.08
CA ALA A 327 11.98 -12.27 11.33
C ALA A 327 12.84 -13.46 10.87
N ALA A 328 13.06 -14.46 11.72
CA ALA A 328 13.82 -15.65 11.37
C ALA A 328 13.13 -16.47 10.27
N ALA A 329 11.82 -16.70 10.38
CA ALA A 329 11.03 -17.37 9.35
C ALA A 329 11.03 -16.59 8.02
N GLY A 330 10.87 -15.26 8.10
CA GLY A 330 10.93 -14.37 6.93
C GLY A 330 12.27 -14.41 6.20
N LEU A 331 13.38 -14.29 6.95
CA LEU A 331 14.73 -14.35 6.40
C LEU A 331 15.04 -15.75 5.84
N ALA A 332 14.62 -16.82 6.54
CA ALA A 332 14.79 -18.18 6.06
C ALA A 332 14.04 -18.43 4.75
N GLY A 333 12.80 -17.94 4.63
CA GLY A 333 12.03 -17.99 3.39
C GLY A 333 12.73 -17.27 2.24
N LEU A 334 13.28 -16.07 2.50
CA LEU A 334 14.02 -15.31 1.50
C LEU A 334 15.30 -16.03 1.05
N ILE A 335 16.08 -16.57 1.99
CA ILE A 335 17.29 -17.35 1.70
C ILE A 335 16.94 -18.64 0.94
N PHE A 336 15.89 -19.35 1.33
CA PHE A 336 15.50 -20.59 0.67
C PHE A 336 15.14 -20.36 -0.81
N LYS A 337 14.49 -19.23 -1.12
CA LYS A 337 14.18 -18.83 -2.50
C LYS A 337 15.40 -18.43 -3.32
N LEU A 338 16.56 -18.16 -2.70
CA LEU A 338 17.80 -17.88 -3.45
C LEU A 338 18.34 -19.10 -4.19
N LYS A 339 17.84 -20.30 -3.91
CA LYS A 339 18.20 -21.53 -4.66
C LYS A 339 17.94 -21.39 -6.15
N ASP A 340 16.90 -20.63 -6.51
CA ASP A 340 16.49 -20.44 -7.90
C ASP A 340 17.41 -19.45 -8.64
N VAL A 341 18.24 -18.70 -7.91
CA VAL A 341 19.06 -17.59 -8.45
C VAL A 341 20.57 -17.86 -8.31
N ILE A 342 20.98 -18.44 -7.18
CA ILE A 342 22.39 -18.71 -6.81
C ILE A 342 22.56 -20.09 -6.14
N PRO A 343 22.17 -21.19 -6.82
CA PRO A 343 22.10 -22.52 -6.22
C PRO A 343 23.43 -23.02 -5.64
N THR A 344 24.55 -22.61 -6.24
CA THR A 344 25.90 -23.07 -5.89
C THR A 344 26.56 -22.26 -4.77
N SER A 345 25.96 -21.14 -4.35
CA SER A 345 26.52 -20.33 -3.27
C SER A 345 26.46 -21.07 -1.94
N SER A 346 27.46 -20.85 -1.08
CA SER A 346 27.55 -21.51 0.23
C SER A 346 27.16 -20.56 1.35
N ILE A 347 26.38 -21.07 2.31
CA ILE A 347 26.14 -20.40 3.59
C ILE A 347 27.17 -20.92 4.62
N PRO A 348 27.91 -20.04 5.29
CA PRO A 348 28.88 -20.44 6.31
C PRO A 348 28.24 -21.30 7.40
N GLY A 349 28.85 -22.46 7.68
CA GLY A 349 28.38 -23.42 8.66
C GLY A 349 27.21 -24.31 8.21
N LEU A 350 26.60 -24.06 7.04
CA LEU A 350 25.52 -24.87 6.48
C LEU A 350 25.91 -25.59 5.18
N GLY A 351 26.78 -24.99 4.36
CA GLY A 351 27.19 -25.55 3.07
C GLY A 351 26.40 -24.96 1.89
N GLN A 352 26.34 -25.69 0.77
CA GLN A 352 25.74 -25.20 -0.48
C GLN A 352 24.23 -25.04 -0.37
N LEU A 353 23.72 -23.88 -0.81
CA LEU A 353 22.33 -23.48 -0.71
C LEU A 353 21.36 -24.50 -1.32
N GLN A 354 21.65 -25.01 -2.52
CA GLN A 354 20.82 -26.02 -3.20
C GLN A 354 20.50 -27.25 -2.33
N ASN A 355 21.40 -27.64 -1.43
CA ASN A 355 21.25 -28.84 -0.59
C ASN A 355 20.50 -28.61 0.72
N LEU A 356 20.18 -27.35 1.06
CA LEU A 356 19.60 -27.01 2.38
C LEU A 356 18.08 -27.06 2.38
N THR A 357 17.46 -27.66 3.38
CA THR A 357 16.00 -27.56 3.56
C THR A 357 15.63 -26.21 4.19
N LEU A 358 14.37 -25.77 4.03
CA LEU A 358 13.88 -24.55 4.68
C LEU A 358 14.09 -24.62 6.20
N GLY A 359 13.78 -25.76 6.83
CA GLY A 359 13.96 -25.95 8.27
C GLY A 359 15.42 -25.91 8.73
N GLN A 360 16.38 -26.33 7.91
CA GLN A 360 17.82 -26.17 8.22
C GLN A 360 18.23 -24.70 8.24
N ILE A 361 17.73 -23.92 7.28
CA ILE A 361 18.01 -22.48 7.20
C ILE A 361 17.31 -21.75 8.34
N GLU A 362 16.05 -22.05 8.61
CA GLU A 362 15.27 -21.44 9.69
C GLU A 362 15.91 -21.68 11.05
N LYS A 363 16.34 -22.92 11.33
CA LYS A 363 17.07 -23.24 12.55
C LYS A 363 18.37 -22.44 12.66
N TRP A 364 19.12 -22.31 11.59
CA TRP A 364 20.36 -21.56 11.58
C TRP A 364 20.16 -20.06 11.82
N VAL A 365 19.16 -19.44 11.17
CA VAL A 365 18.82 -18.04 11.41
C VAL A 365 18.34 -17.85 12.84
N THR A 366 17.45 -18.73 13.32
CA THR A 366 16.91 -18.69 14.68
C THR A 366 18.03 -18.80 15.72
N ASP A 367 18.94 -19.76 15.57
CA ASP A 367 20.09 -19.92 16.45
C ASP A 367 20.97 -18.66 16.45
N ALA A 368 21.18 -18.02 15.30
CA ALA A 368 22.00 -16.82 15.18
C ALA A 368 21.35 -15.61 15.88
N VAL A 369 20.04 -15.41 15.69
CA VAL A 369 19.28 -14.31 16.31
C VAL A 369 19.11 -14.52 17.83
N GLN A 370 18.92 -15.75 18.28
CA GLN A 370 18.68 -16.06 19.69
C GLN A 370 19.96 -16.09 20.54
N ARG A 371 21.11 -16.47 19.98
CA ARG A 371 22.36 -16.58 20.75
C ARG A 371 22.92 -15.22 21.16
N ASP A 372 22.77 -14.20 20.31
CA ASP A 372 23.24 -12.85 20.58
C ASP A 372 22.44 -11.85 19.73
N PRO A 373 21.30 -11.33 20.23
CA PRO A 373 20.47 -10.38 19.49
C PRO A 373 21.24 -9.13 19.04
N ASP A 374 22.26 -8.71 19.78
CA ASP A 374 23.12 -7.57 19.44
C ASP A 374 24.05 -7.87 18.24
N LYS A 375 24.10 -9.14 17.80
CA LYS A 375 24.78 -9.63 16.60
C LYS A 375 23.83 -10.19 15.54
N ALA A 376 22.54 -9.83 15.58
CA ALA A 376 21.58 -10.28 14.55
C ALA A 376 22.05 -9.98 13.12
N ARG A 377 22.85 -8.92 12.92
CA ARG A 377 23.49 -8.59 11.65
C ARG A 377 24.40 -9.70 11.10
N ASP A 378 25.05 -10.49 11.96
CA ASP A 378 25.92 -11.60 11.56
C ASP A 378 25.12 -12.79 10.99
N ALA A 379 23.81 -12.83 11.24
CA ALA A 379 22.90 -13.84 10.70
C ALA A 379 22.51 -13.57 9.23
N ILE A 380 22.86 -12.41 8.66
CA ILE A 380 22.43 -12.01 7.32
C ILE A 380 23.48 -12.39 6.28
N PRO A 381 23.24 -13.39 5.39
CA PRO A 381 24.26 -13.85 4.46
C PRO A 381 24.35 -13.00 3.18
N PHE A 382 23.48 -12.01 2.98
CA PHE A 382 23.27 -11.41 1.66
C PHE A 382 24.48 -10.68 1.08
N HIS A 383 25.27 -9.96 1.88
CA HIS A 383 26.52 -9.37 1.38
C HIS A 383 27.48 -10.41 0.80
N ARG A 384 27.60 -11.60 1.41
CA ARG A 384 28.41 -12.70 0.87
C ARG A 384 27.80 -13.29 -0.39
N LEU A 385 26.48 -13.44 -0.39
CA LEU A 385 25.74 -14.05 -1.49
C LEU A 385 25.68 -13.17 -2.75
N PHE A 386 25.69 -11.85 -2.58
CA PHE A 386 25.56 -10.88 -3.66
C PHE A 386 26.78 -9.98 -3.82
N GLY A 387 27.18 -9.25 -2.78
CA GLY A 387 28.26 -8.25 -2.84
C GLY A 387 29.63 -8.84 -3.12
N GLU A 388 30.00 -9.93 -2.45
CA GLU A 388 31.28 -10.62 -2.69
C GLU A 388 31.37 -11.26 -4.07
N GLN A 389 30.24 -11.46 -4.74
CA GLN A 389 30.17 -11.98 -6.11
C GLN A 389 30.36 -10.90 -7.18
N ILE A 390 30.42 -9.62 -6.81
CA ILE A 390 30.70 -8.53 -7.74
C ILE A 390 32.21 -8.52 -8.05
N THR A 391 32.58 -8.90 -9.26
CA THR A 391 33.98 -9.10 -9.67
C THR A 391 34.72 -7.76 -9.79
N ASN A 392 34.07 -6.73 -10.31
CA ASN A 392 34.69 -5.43 -10.49
C ASN A 392 34.88 -4.71 -9.15
N PRO A 393 36.12 -4.41 -8.71
CA PRO A 393 36.37 -3.84 -7.38
C PRO A 393 35.77 -2.45 -7.19
N THR A 394 35.69 -1.63 -8.26
CA THR A 394 35.07 -0.31 -8.20
C THR A 394 33.56 -0.44 -7.99
N LEU A 395 32.89 -1.30 -8.76
CA LEU A 395 31.45 -1.54 -8.59
C LEU A 395 31.13 -2.13 -7.21
N ARG A 396 31.95 -3.08 -6.73
CA ARG A 396 31.82 -3.66 -5.39
C ARG A 396 31.92 -2.60 -4.30
N SER A 397 32.94 -1.72 -4.37
CA SER A 397 33.10 -0.64 -3.39
C SER A 397 31.91 0.33 -3.38
N ILE A 398 31.35 0.65 -4.55
CA ILE A 398 30.17 1.53 -4.69
C ILE A 398 28.93 0.86 -4.08
N TYR A 399 28.72 -0.42 -4.40
CA TYR A 399 27.65 -1.23 -3.85
C TYR A 399 27.73 -1.32 -2.32
N ASP A 400 28.92 -1.61 -1.77
CA ASP A 400 29.13 -1.78 -0.33
C ASP A 400 28.87 -0.49 0.43
N ALA A 401 29.32 0.65 -0.11
CA ALA A 401 29.04 1.96 0.47
C ALA A 401 27.53 2.24 0.52
N ALA A 402 26.81 2.06 -0.61
CA ALA A 402 25.37 2.31 -0.68
C ALA A 402 24.55 1.37 0.23
N ARG A 403 24.98 0.10 0.35
CA ARG A 403 24.37 -0.87 1.26
C ARG A 403 24.52 -0.45 2.71
N LEU A 404 25.73 -0.08 3.13
CA LEU A 404 26.00 0.30 4.51
C LEU A 404 25.23 1.56 4.90
N THR A 405 25.23 2.58 4.04
CA THR A 405 24.45 3.81 4.27
C THR A 405 22.96 3.49 4.42
N SER A 406 22.37 2.75 3.50
CA SER A 406 20.94 2.40 3.58
C SER A 406 20.60 1.56 4.82
N LEU A 407 21.51 0.68 5.26
CA LEU A 407 21.34 -0.13 6.46
C LEU A 407 21.39 0.72 7.73
N GLU A 408 22.27 1.72 7.79
CA GLU A 408 22.38 2.65 8.91
C GLU A 408 21.16 3.58 9.00
N ASP A 409 20.69 4.05 7.85
CA ASP A 409 19.51 4.92 7.72
C ASP A 409 18.18 4.22 8.04
N ARG A 410 18.18 2.89 8.26
CA ARG A 410 16.96 2.12 8.63
C ARG A 410 16.18 2.75 9.79
N ARG A 411 16.90 3.34 10.75
CA ARG A 411 16.30 3.94 11.96
C ARG A 411 15.46 5.17 11.66
N LEU A 412 15.64 5.79 10.49
CA LEU A 412 14.82 6.91 10.03
C LEU A 412 13.43 6.46 9.53
N GLY A 413 13.22 5.16 9.33
CA GLY A 413 11.94 4.59 8.94
C GLY A 413 10.95 4.47 10.09
N LEU A 414 11.44 4.17 11.29
CA LEU A 414 10.62 4.16 12.50
C LEU A 414 10.41 5.61 12.95
N SER A 415 9.28 6.21 12.57
CA SER A 415 8.81 7.42 13.25
C SER A 415 8.51 7.07 14.71
N ASN A 416 9.00 7.91 15.64
CA ASN A 416 8.54 7.94 17.03
C ASN A 416 7.02 8.09 17.14
#